data_AF-Q6EVH1-F1
#
_entry.id   AF-Q6EVH1-F1
#
_cell.length_a   1.000
_cell.length_b   1.000
_cell.length_c   1.000
_cell.angle_alpha   90.00
_cell.angle_beta   90.00
_cell.angle_gamma   90.00
#
_symmetry.space_group_name_H-M   'P 1'
#
loop_
_entity.id
_entity.type
_entity.pdbx_description
1 polymer ?
#
loop_
_entity_poly.entity_id
_entity_poly.type
_entity_poly.pdbx_seq_one_letter_code
_entity_poly.pdbx_strand_id
1 'polypeptide(L)'
;MFKKTLIAAAIVVGSAAPAFADVVISPNDNTFVTTSLASVTKQRVLDFSTAQQNLTLHFNKGDLKNNGFIVLEIQGEGQFNNAEIRQWLSNRVWGAPFTGLLVSPYRIVANRVFVKSGDYSQIRKFFKTTADGTQLTIDHTIDNNGKRLRLALAPDVEDAAVADAEIELKLSLANQAFKLTSGSQGTVALTAGALWNASYTADPVATKPLFKLGKLFELSLTNAGKATAHVSEGFLKLDIGDENISAINFAITNVTTNQTIQRDKVNLILTGDVSAFKKDANGNLVNKAGVSTGWKAAADGQSATAVLGAGNMSGGVQNALATFGTLYVAADNTVPVPAVNFNVKAEIQGDSQATYNYFKDELADLFILTRDGMKFDTITTGTTSANLIHIRDVSNILPTEGGKIFVTITEYADHAANGRGEGTVLVTRKALSVTLPSGGAVTLKPADVAADVGASITAGRQARFLFEVETNQGEVAVKKSNAEGVDIQNGTRGTAPLVDFTL
;
A
#
# COMPACT_ATOMS: atom_id res chain seq x y z
N MET A 1 13.84 18.95 36.43
CA MET A 1 12.65 19.51 35.74
C MET A 1 12.77 21.02 35.73
N PHE A 2 12.93 21.67 34.57
CA PHE A 2 12.39 23.02 34.36
C PHE A 2 12.17 23.28 32.85
N LYS A 3 10.88 23.34 32.55
CA LYS A 3 10.06 23.87 31.45
C LYS A 3 10.73 24.48 30.20
N LYS A 4 10.24 23.97 29.06
CA LYS A 4 10.13 24.60 27.73
C LYS A 4 9.41 25.96 27.81
N THR A 5 9.95 27.00 27.16
CA THR A 5 9.19 27.95 26.32
C THR A 5 10.13 28.65 25.32
N LEU A 6 9.79 28.59 24.04
CA LEU A 6 10.35 29.38 22.94
C LEU A 6 10.07 30.89 23.15
N ILE A 7 10.86 31.77 22.51
CA ILE A 7 10.38 32.80 21.56
C ILE A 7 11.56 33.26 20.68
N ALA A 8 11.23 33.49 19.41
CA ALA A 8 12.09 33.84 18.30
C ALA A 8 12.91 35.13 18.48
N ALA A 9 14.15 35.10 18.00
CA ALA A 9 14.84 36.27 17.50
C ALA A 9 15.02 36.09 15.99
N ALA A 10 14.09 36.68 15.23
CA ALA A 10 14.27 36.93 13.82
C ALA A 10 15.41 37.95 13.66
N ILE A 11 16.59 37.49 13.24
CA ILE A 11 17.52 38.37 12.54
C ILE A 11 17.21 38.18 11.06
N VAL A 12 16.40 39.10 10.54
CA VAL A 12 16.34 39.41 9.12
C VAL A 12 17.72 39.93 8.74
N VAL A 13 18.62 39.02 8.36
CA VAL A 13 19.70 39.38 7.43
C VAL A 13 19.08 39.22 6.06
N GLY A 14 18.64 40.34 5.50
CA GLY A 14 18.44 40.45 4.05
C GLY A 14 19.80 40.29 3.38
N SER A 15 20.29 39.06 3.27
CA SER A 15 21.26 38.72 2.25
C SER A 15 20.44 38.48 1.00
N ALA A 16 20.41 39.47 0.11
CA ALA A 16 20.38 39.13 -1.30
C ALA A 16 21.52 38.10 -1.46
N ALA A 17 21.17 36.83 -1.69
CA ALA A 17 22.16 35.88 -2.16
C ALA A 17 22.82 36.55 -3.36
N PRO A 18 24.16 36.57 -3.46
CA PRO A 18 24.79 36.93 -4.72
C PRO A 18 24.08 36.07 -5.77
N ALA A 19 23.56 36.69 -6.82
CA ALA A 19 23.05 35.95 -7.97
C ALA A 19 24.27 35.29 -8.62
N PHE A 20 24.73 34.17 -8.04
CA PHE A 20 25.62 33.26 -8.73
C PHE A 20 24.89 32.84 -10.01
N ALA A 21 25.64 32.74 -11.10
CA ALA A 21 25.08 32.17 -12.31
C ALA A 21 24.57 30.77 -11.99
N ASP A 22 23.42 30.39 -12.54
CA ASP A 22 22.81 29.09 -12.29
C ASP A 22 23.03 28.16 -13.49
N VAL A 23 23.32 26.88 -13.22
CA VAL A 23 23.41 25.87 -14.29
C VAL A 23 22.01 25.43 -14.66
N VAL A 24 21.57 25.70 -15.89
CA VAL A 24 20.26 25.21 -16.35
C VAL A 24 20.41 23.80 -16.90
N ILE A 25 19.59 22.87 -16.42
CA ILE A 25 19.53 21.48 -16.90
C ILE A 25 18.30 21.28 -17.78
N SER A 26 18.48 20.69 -18.96
CA SER A 26 17.38 20.37 -19.88
C SER A 26 17.48 18.93 -20.43
N PRO A 27 16.37 18.16 -20.46
CA PRO A 27 15.10 18.47 -19.81
C PRO A 27 15.23 18.38 -18.28
N ASN A 28 14.43 19.14 -17.55
CA ASN A 28 14.27 19.00 -16.10
C ASN A 28 12.80 19.24 -15.68
N ASP A 29 11.87 18.85 -16.56
CA ASP A 29 10.43 19.10 -16.45
C ASP A 29 9.64 17.79 -16.48
N ASN A 30 8.34 17.82 -16.77
CA ASN A 30 7.47 16.64 -16.83
C ASN A 30 7.78 15.67 -17.99
N THR A 31 8.65 16.04 -18.93
CA THR A 31 9.11 15.15 -20.02
C THR A 31 10.28 14.26 -19.61
N PHE A 32 10.89 14.50 -18.44
CA PHE A 32 12.02 13.73 -17.94
C PHE A 32 11.65 12.27 -17.68
N VAL A 33 12.43 11.34 -18.23
CA VAL A 33 12.23 9.90 -18.09
C VAL A 33 13.07 9.32 -16.96
N THR A 34 12.42 8.90 -15.88
CA THR A 34 13.07 8.14 -14.79
C THR A 34 13.08 6.64 -15.10
N THR A 35 14.22 5.99 -14.92
CA THR A 35 14.35 4.53 -15.02
C THR A 35 13.90 3.89 -13.69
N SER A 36 12.75 3.20 -13.70
CA SER A 36 12.25 2.51 -12.50
C SER A 36 12.70 1.06 -12.47
N LEU A 37 13.35 0.66 -11.39
CA LEU A 37 13.88 -0.68 -11.15
C LEU A 37 13.35 -1.23 -9.82
N ALA A 38 13.24 -2.54 -9.71
CA ALA A 38 12.87 -3.19 -8.47
C ALA A 38 14.05 -3.17 -7.49
N SER A 39 13.80 -2.76 -6.25
CA SER A 39 14.79 -2.78 -5.16
C SER A 39 15.29 -4.20 -4.86
N VAL A 40 14.46 -5.21 -5.11
CA VAL A 40 14.81 -6.62 -4.96
C VAL A 40 15.69 -7.17 -6.09
N THR A 41 16.00 -6.38 -7.12
CA THR A 41 16.88 -6.82 -8.22
C THR A 41 18.24 -7.19 -7.67
N LYS A 42 18.77 -8.35 -8.07
CA LYS A 42 20.07 -8.83 -7.58
C LYS A 42 21.18 -7.86 -7.99
N GLN A 43 22.17 -7.65 -7.12
CA GLN A 43 23.28 -6.72 -7.37
C GLN A 43 23.94 -6.92 -8.73
N ARG A 44 24.29 -8.18 -9.06
CA ARG A 44 24.91 -8.55 -10.35
C ARG A 44 24.09 -8.13 -11.58
N VAL A 45 22.78 -7.92 -11.44
CA VAL A 45 21.90 -7.48 -12.52
C VAL A 45 21.75 -5.96 -12.49
N LEU A 46 21.65 -5.36 -11.30
CA LEU A 46 21.61 -3.90 -11.16
C LEU A 46 22.85 -3.22 -11.73
N ASP A 47 24.01 -3.86 -11.65
CA ASP A 47 25.26 -3.35 -12.22
C ASP A 47 25.18 -3.16 -13.75
N PHE A 48 24.21 -3.82 -14.43
CA PHE A 48 23.95 -3.66 -15.86
C PHE A 48 22.96 -2.52 -16.20
N SER A 49 22.52 -1.74 -15.21
CA SER A 49 21.51 -0.69 -15.41
C SER A 49 22.07 0.52 -16.15
N THR A 50 21.22 1.16 -16.96
CA THR A 50 21.57 2.37 -17.72
C THR A 50 20.44 3.38 -17.60
N ALA A 51 20.78 4.65 -17.38
CA ALA A 51 19.79 5.72 -17.31
C ALA A 51 19.24 5.99 -18.71
N GLN A 52 17.93 6.18 -18.86
CA GLN A 52 17.33 6.45 -20.17
C GLN A 52 17.46 7.93 -20.61
N GLN A 53 17.60 8.85 -19.66
CA GLN A 53 17.52 10.28 -19.91
C GLN A 53 18.87 10.90 -20.23
N ASN A 54 19.01 11.53 -21.40
CA ASN A 54 20.14 12.40 -21.71
C ASN A 54 19.93 13.79 -21.09
N LEU A 55 21.02 14.46 -20.71
CA LEU A 55 20.97 15.78 -20.08
C LEU A 55 21.77 16.79 -20.89
N THR A 56 21.25 17.99 -21.07
CA THR A 56 22.02 19.15 -21.51
C THR A 56 22.21 20.08 -20.34
N LEU A 57 23.46 20.42 -20.05
CA LEU A 57 23.85 21.45 -19.10
C LEU A 57 24.10 22.74 -19.87
N HIS A 58 23.45 23.82 -19.46
CA HIS A 58 23.63 25.15 -20.02
C HIS A 58 24.37 26.01 -18.99
N PHE A 59 25.48 26.58 -19.43
CA PHE A 59 26.34 27.44 -18.64
C PHE A 59 26.35 28.84 -19.25
N ASN A 60 26.16 29.85 -18.41
CA ASN A 60 26.25 31.24 -18.85
C ASN A 60 27.71 31.63 -19.09
N LYS A 61 27.88 32.78 -19.74
CA LYS A 61 29.21 33.36 -19.95
C LYS A 61 29.90 33.62 -18.60
N GLY A 62 31.06 33.00 -18.42
CA GLY A 62 31.91 33.20 -17.24
C GLY A 62 31.80 32.10 -16.18
N ASP A 63 30.85 31.17 -16.33
CA ASP A 63 30.64 30.05 -15.40
C ASP A 63 31.75 29.02 -15.53
N LEU A 64 32.15 28.70 -16.76
CA LEU A 64 33.27 27.80 -17.04
C LEU A 64 34.58 28.57 -16.89
N LYS A 65 35.50 28.04 -16.06
CA LYS A 65 36.81 28.65 -15.80
C LYS A 65 37.95 27.81 -16.33
N ASN A 66 38.99 28.49 -16.81
CA ASN A 66 40.24 27.88 -17.26
C ASN A 66 40.81 26.98 -16.16
N ASN A 67 41.07 25.71 -16.51
CA ASN A 67 41.52 24.67 -15.57
C ASN A 67 40.56 24.37 -14.41
N GLY A 68 39.29 24.77 -14.51
CA GLY A 68 38.23 24.37 -13.57
C GLY A 68 37.70 22.96 -13.83
N PHE A 69 36.55 22.66 -13.24
CA PHE A 69 35.86 21.39 -13.38
C PHE A 69 34.37 21.58 -13.63
N ILE A 70 33.78 20.68 -14.41
CA ILE A 70 32.34 20.39 -14.29
C ILE A 70 32.20 19.24 -13.29
N VAL A 71 31.31 19.42 -12.33
CA VAL A 71 31.06 18.47 -11.24
C VAL A 71 29.69 17.86 -11.43
N LEU A 72 29.64 16.53 -11.48
CA LEU A 72 28.42 15.73 -11.41
C LEU A 72 28.46 14.93 -10.13
N GLU A 73 27.44 15.05 -9.28
CA GLU A 73 27.39 14.34 -8.01
C GLU A 73 26.10 13.57 -7.84
N ILE A 74 26.22 12.28 -7.49
CA ILE A 74 25.09 11.39 -7.23
C ILE A 74 24.46 11.74 -5.88
N GLN A 75 23.17 12.04 -5.94
CA GLN A 75 22.28 12.17 -4.79
C GLN A 75 21.54 10.85 -4.58
N GLY A 76 21.50 10.37 -3.33
CA GLY A 76 20.89 9.09 -2.95
C GLY A 76 21.88 7.91 -2.88
N GLU A 77 21.33 6.70 -2.95
CA GLU A 77 22.07 5.43 -2.82
C GLU A 77 22.58 4.93 -4.17
N GLY A 78 23.79 5.38 -4.54
CA GLY A 78 24.50 4.93 -5.72
C GLY A 78 25.90 5.52 -5.83
N GLN A 79 26.69 5.01 -6.76
CA GLN A 79 28.04 5.46 -7.06
C GLN A 79 28.30 5.43 -8.57
N PHE A 80 29.30 6.16 -9.03
CA PHE A 80 29.81 6.01 -10.39
C PHE A 80 30.67 4.75 -10.51
N ASN A 81 30.55 4.05 -11.62
CA ASN A 81 31.42 2.94 -11.98
C ASN A 81 32.64 3.47 -12.74
N ASN A 82 33.82 3.47 -12.10
CA ASN A 82 35.02 4.09 -12.66
C ASN A 82 35.42 3.54 -14.04
N ALA A 83 35.38 2.21 -14.24
CA ALA A 83 35.75 1.60 -15.51
C ALA A 83 34.80 2.02 -16.64
N GLU A 84 33.49 2.02 -16.35
CA GLU A 84 32.44 2.31 -17.33
C GLU A 84 32.33 3.81 -17.62
N ILE A 85 32.59 4.68 -16.62
CA ILE A 85 32.70 6.12 -16.84
C ILE A 85 33.87 6.43 -17.78
N ARG A 86 35.03 5.78 -17.58
CA ARG A 86 36.16 5.96 -18.49
C ARG A 86 35.78 5.56 -19.91
N GLN A 87 35.10 4.44 -20.09
CA GLN A 87 34.65 3.99 -21.41
C GLN A 87 33.63 4.97 -22.03
N TRP A 88 32.65 5.44 -21.26
CA TRP A 88 31.65 6.41 -21.70
C TRP A 88 32.27 7.75 -22.13
N LEU A 89 33.31 8.20 -21.44
CA LEU A 89 34.02 9.45 -21.70
C LEU A 89 35.20 9.32 -22.67
N SER A 90 35.37 8.16 -23.30
CA SER A 90 36.40 7.92 -24.32
C SER A 90 35.79 7.91 -25.72
N ASN A 91 36.57 8.31 -26.72
CA ASN A 91 36.22 8.02 -28.10
C ASN A 91 36.60 6.57 -28.45
N ARG A 92 36.03 6.04 -29.54
CA ARG A 92 36.24 4.63 -29.92
C ARG A 92 37.69 4.34 -30.32
N VAL A 93 38.29 5.26 -31.06
CA VAL A 93 39.67 5.21 -31.58
C VAL A 93 40.16 6.64 -31.80
N TRP A 94 41.48 6.82 -31.90
CA TRP A 94 42.08 8.12 -32.21
C TRP A 94 41.44 8.79 -33.43
N GLY A 95 41.06 10.06 -33.28
CA GLY A 95 40.41 10.83 -34.34
C GLY A 95 38.90 10.55 -34.53
N ALA A 96 38.33 9.52 -33.91
CA ALA A 96 36.89 9.32 -33.90
C ALA A 96 36.20 10.35 -32.97
N PRO A 97 34.94 10.74 -33.27
CA PRO A 97 34.16 11.57 -32.37
C PRO A 97 33.84 10.87 -31.04
N PHE A 98 33.68 11.66 -29.99
CA PHE A 98 33.10 11.23 -28.72
C PHE A 98 31.60 11.04 -28.89
N THR A 99 31.07 9.94 -28.36
CA THR A 99 29.63 9.64 -28.44
C THR A 99 28.91 9.83 -27.10
N GLY A 100 29.63 9.70 -25.98
CA GLY A 100 29.06 9.83 -24.63
C GLY A 100 28.83 11.28 -24.18
N LEU A 101 29.57 12.23 -24.75
CA LEU A 101 29.50 13.64 -24.40
C LEU A 101 29.63 14.50 -25.66
N LEU A 102 28.72 15.45 -25.85
CA LEU A 102 28.72 16.41 -26.95
C LEU A 102 28.76 17.84 -26.40
N VAL A 103 29.34 18.77 -27.16
CA VAL A 103 29.44 20.19 -26.78
C VAL A 103 28.88 21.10 -27.86
N SER A 104 28.40 22.29 -27.50
CA SER A 104 28.01 23.30 -28.48
C SER A 104 29.23 23.75 -29.29
N PRO A 105 29.11 23.89 -30.63
CA PRO A 105 30.24 24.30 -31.44
C PRO A 105 30.54 25.79 -31.26
N TYR A 106 31.81 26.13 -31.47
CA TYR A 106 32.31 27.49 -31.40
C TYR A 106 31.64 28.38 -32.47
N ARG A 107 30.91 29.43 -32.01
CA ARG A 107 30.44 30.64 -32.71
C ARG A 107 28.92 30.71 -33.01
N ILE A 108 28.22 31.60 -32.29
CA ILE A 108 26.93 32.15 -32.73
C ILE A 108 27.22 33.09 -33.91
N VAL A 109 27.10 32.59 -35.14
CA VAL A 109 26.91 33.45 -36.31
C VAL A 109 25.42 33.44 -36.60
N ALA A 110 24.81 34.61 -36.62
CA ALA A 110 23.37 34.79 -36.80
C ALA A 110 22.79 33.84 -37.87
N ASN A 111 21.72 33.12 -37.52
CA ASN A 111 20.89 32.30 -38.41
C ASN A 111 21.35 30.88 -38.81
N ARG A 112 22.22 30.20 -38.04
CA ARG A 112 22.36 28.73 -38.15
C ARG A 112 22.15 28.04 -36.80
N VAL A 113 21.21 27.08 -36.77
CA VAL A 113 21.10 26.12 -35.66
C VAL A 113 22.27 25.16 -35.80
N PHE A 114 23.25 25.28 -34.90
CA PHE A 114 24.35 24.34 -34.88
C PHE A 114 24.02 23.16 -33.95
N VAL A 115 24.24 21.95 -34.46
CA VAL A 115 24.05 20.70 -33.71
C VAL A 115 25.28 20.48 -32.81
N LYS A 116 25.06 20.05 -31.57
CA LYS A 116 26.13 19.66 -30.62
C LYS A 116 27.06 18.63 -31.27
N SER A 117 28.36 18.77 -31.06
CA SER A 117 29.37 17.92 -31.70
C SER A 117 30.23 17.20 -30.67
N GLY A 118 30.53 15.93 -30.96
CA GLY A 118 31.52 15.12 -30.26
C GLY A 118 32.89 15.14 -30.94
N ASP A 119 33.09 15.94 -31.98
CA ASP A 119 34.37 16.00 -32.68
C ASP A 119 35.48 16.44 -31.74
N TYR A 120 36.63 15.78 -31.82
CA TYR A 120 37.78 16.10 -30.98
C TYR A 120 38.15 17.59 -31.01
N SER A 121 38.04 18.25 -32.16
CA SER A 121 38.36 19.67 -32.31
C SER A 121 37.43 20.61 -31.55
N GLN A 122 36.20 20.18 -31.25
CA GLN A 122 35.27 20.92 -30.40
C GLN A 122 35.42 20.48 -28.94
N ILE A 123 35.52 19.17 -28.67
CA ILE A 123 35.67 18.65 -27.30
C ILE A 123 36.90 19.24 -26.60
N ARG A 124 38.04 19.34 -27.29
CA ARG A 124 39.28 19.90 -26.71
C ARG A 124 39.20 21.38 -26.33
N LYS A 125 38.19 22.12 -26.82
CA LYS A 125 37.94 23.52 -26.43
C LYS A 125 37.30 23.62 -25.05
N PHE A 126 36.57 22.57 -24.66
CA PHE A 126 35.87 22.50 -23.38
C PHE A 126 36.66 21.72 -22.34
N PHE A 127 37.25 20.59 -22.74
CA PHE A 127 37.82 19.63 -21.81
C PHE A 127 39.29 19.33 -22.09
N LYS A 128 40.03 19.03 -21.01
CA LYS A 128 41.31 18.33 -21.12
C LYS A 128 41.05 16.90 -21.58
N THR A 129 41.94 16.39 -22.43
CA THR A 129 41.89 15.01 -22.90
C THR A 129 43.24 14.36 -22.70
N THR A 130 43.22 13.07 -22.37
CA THR A 130 44.42 12.23 -22.25
C THR A 130 44.42 11.19 -23.37
N ALA A 131 45.62 10.88 -23.85
CA ALA A 131 45.88 9.92 -24.90
C ALA A 131 46.45 8.64 -24.27
N ASP A 132 45.85 7.49 -24.53
CA ASP A 132 46.44 6.18 -24.15
C ASP A 132 47.14 5.47 -25.33
N GLY A 133 47.31 6.18 -26.44
CA GLY A 133 47.89 5.68 -27.69
C GLY A 133 46.88 5.04 -28.64
N THR A 134 45.68 4.68 -28.17
CA THR A 134 44.63 4.08 -29.01
C THR A 134 43.37 4.94 -29.07
N GLN A 135 43.02 5.58 -27.97
CA GLN A 135 41.85 6.44 -27.82
C GLN A 135 42.22 7.72 -27.06
N LEU A 136 41.30 8.68 -27.13
CA LEU A 136 41.30 9.88 -26.33
C LEU A 136 40.20 9.77 -25.28
N THR A 137 40.53 10.10 -24.04
CA THR A 137 39.61 10.10 -22.91
C THR A 137 39.52 11.51 -22.34
N ILE A 138 38.32 12.01 -22.05
CA ILE A 138 38.15 13.25 -21.28
C ILE A 138 38.76 13.05 -19.89
N ASP A 139 39.66 13.94 -19.50
CA ASP A 139 40.32 13.86 -18.20
C ASP A 139 39.30 14.04 -17.08
N HIS A 140 39.23 13.06 -16.19
CA HIS A 140 38.22 12.98 -15.15
C HIS A 140 38.75 12.34 -13.87
N THR A 141 38.09 12.62 -12.76
CA THR A 141 38.34 11.98 -11.47
C THR A 141 37.02 11.65 -10.80
N ILE A 142 36.95 10.48 -10.18
CA ILE A 142 35.84 10.11 -9.29
C ILE A 142 36.35 10.13 -7.85
N ASP A 143 35.67 10.88 -6.99
CA ASP A 143 35.95 10.96 -5.57
C ASP A 143 34.66 10.96 -4.75
N ASN A 144 34.72 11.42 -3.49
CA ASN A 144 33.61 11.39 -2.53
C ASN A 144 32.97 9.99 -2.42
N ASN A 145 33.80 8.98 -2.18
CA ASN A 145 33.39 7.57 -2.11
C ASN A 145 32.62 7.08 -3.35
N GLY A 146 33.03 7.54 -4.54
CA GLY A 146 32.41 7.16 -5.80
C GLY A 146 31.22 8.03 -6.20
N LYS A 147 30.79 9.01 -5.38
CA LYS A 147 29.59 9.80 -5.66
C LYS A 147 29.83 11.01 -6.55
N ARG A 148 31.06 11.54 -6.61
CA ARG A 148 31.34 12.78 -7.33
C ARG A 148 32.30 12.54 -8.49
N LEU A 149 31.83 12.83 -9.70
CA LEU A 149 32.59 12.83 -10.94
C LEU A 149 32.98 14.26 -11.30
N ARG A 150 34.27 14.51 -11.48
CA ARG A 150 34.82 15.79 -11.92
C ARG A 150 35.40 15.65 -13.32
N LEU A 151 34.95 16.47 -14.25
CA LEU A 151 35.45 16.55 -15.62
C LEU A 151 36.34 17.79 -15.75
N ALA A 152 37.60 17.61 -16.13
CA ALA A 152 38.57 18.70 -16.15
C ALA A 152 38.39 19.61 -17.38
N LEU A 153 38.23 20.90 -17.15
CA LEU A 153 38.08 21.90 -18.21
C LEU A 153 39.42 22.26 -18.85
N ALA A 154 39.37 22.61 -20.14
CA ALA A 154 40.52 23.05 -20.92
C ALA A 154 41.18 24.32 -20.30
N PRO A 155 42.50 24.52 -20.51
CA PRO A 155 43.21 25.68 -19.98
C PRO A 155 42.81 27.01 -20.64
N ASP A 156 42.13 26.96 -21.78
CA ASP A 156 41.68 28.08 -22.61
C ASP A 156 40.16 28.07 -22.84
N VAL A 157 39.39 27.37 -21.99
CA VAL A 157 37.92 27.24 -22.12
C VAL A 157 37.20 28.59 -22.09
N GLU A 158 37.71 29.59 -21.37
CA GLU A 158 37.09 30.93 -21.28
C GLU A 158 37.15 31.69 -22.61
N ASP A 159 38.17 31.43 -23.43
CA ASP A 159 38.36 32.03 -24.75
C ASP A 159 37.77 31.16 -25.87
N ALA A 160 37.74 29.84 -25.65
CA ALA A 160 37.41 28.83 -26.64
C ALA A 160 35.97 28.30 -26.55
N ALA A 161 35.29 28.41 -25.40
CA ALA A 161 33.86 28.13 -25.27
C ALA A 161 33.04 29.40 -25.55
N VAL A 162 31.88 29.24 -26.18
CA VAL A 162 31.00 30.37 -26.55
C VAL A 162 30.30 30.90 -25.30
N ALA A 163 29.82 32.15 -25.35
CA ALA A 163 28.72 32.57 -24.48
C ALA A 163 27.55 31.57 -24.64
N ASP A 164 26.95 31.16 -23.53
CA ASP A 164 25.88 30.16 -23.48
C ASP A 164 26.36 28.78 -23.93
N ALA A 165 27.38 28.28 -23.23
CA ALA A 165 27.96 26.96 -23.43
C ALA A 165 26.93 25.85 -23.14
N GLU A 166 26.78 24.90 -24.06
CA GLU A 166 25.93 23.73 -23.84
C GLU A 166 26.75 22.45 -23.88
N ILE A 167 26.51 21.57 -22.91
CA ILE A 167 27.20 20.30 -22.77
C ILE A 167 26.13 19.22 -22.63
N GLU A 168 26.03 18.33 -23.62
CA GLU A 168 25.10 17.21 -23.59
C GLU A 168 25.79 15.94 -23.11
N LEU A 169 25.31 15.43 -21.98
CA LEU A 169 25.64 14.14 -21.41
C LEU A 169 24.70 13.09 -21.97
N LYS A 170 25.22 12.19 -22.82
CA LYS A 170 24.46 11.06 -23.35
C LYS A 170 24.42 9.92 -22.33
N LEU A 171 23.70 10.11 -21.22
CA LEU A 171 23.57 9.09 -20.17
C LEU A 171 22.89 7.81 -20.67
N SER A 172 22.08 7.89 -21.72
CA SER A 172 21.50 6.73 -22.42
C SER A 172 22.54 5.83 -23.09
N LEU A 173 23.77 6.32 -23.26
CA LEU A 173 24.93 5.58 -23.76
C LEU A 173 25.96 5.29 -22.67
N ALA A 174 25.72 5.76 -21.44
CA ALA A 174 26.58 5.52 -20.28
C ALA A 174 26.27 4.16 -19.67
N ASN A 175 26.44 3.11 -20.48
CA ASN A 175 26.13 1.74 -20.08
C ASN A 175 26.87 1.40 -18.78
N GLN A 176 26.14 0.99 -17.74
CA GLN A 176 26.73 0.52 -16.48
C GLN A 176 27.55 1.58 -15.72
N ALA A 177 27.43 2.85 -16.09
CA ALA A 177 28.13 3.97 -15.46
C ALA A 177 27.70 4.22 -14.01
N PHE A 178 26.55 3.68 -13.61
CA PHE A 178 25.97 3.83 -12.28
C PHE A 178 25.94 2.47 -11.57
N LYS A 179 26.57 2.40 -10.40
CA LYS A 179 26.43 1.29 -9.45
C LYS A 179 25.30 1.61 -8.49
N LEU A 180 24.17 0.96 -8.69
CA LEU A 180 22.99 1.05 -7.81
C LEU A 180 23.08 -0.03 -6.73
N THR A 181 22.49 0.22 -5.56
CA THR A 181 22.56 -0.73 -4.44
C THR A 181 21.30 -1.59 -4.36
N SER A 182 21.46 -2.92 -4.46
CA SER A 182 20.38 -3.89 -4.24
C SER A 182 19.81 -3.75 -2.83
N GLY A 183 18.48 -3.83 -2.70
CA GLY A 183 17.75 -3.68 -1.44
C GLY A 183 17.44 -2.23 -1.05
N SER A 184 18.13 -1.24 -1.65
CA SER A 184 17.85 0.17 -1.41
C SER A 184 16.53 0.59 -2.06
N GLN A 185 15.80 1.47 -1.37
CA GLN A 185 14.59 2.10 -1.88
C GLN A 185 14.80 3.61 -2.01
N GLY A 186 14.16 4.23 -2.99
CA GLY A 186 14.21 5.67 -3.19
C GLY A 186 14.70 6.06 -4.58
N THR A 187 15.22 7.27 -4.70
CA THR A 187 15.61 7.87 -5.98
C THR A 187 17.09 8.17 -6.03
N VAL A 188 17.69 8.01 -7.21
CA VAL A 188 19.05 8.43 -7.51
C VAL A 188 18.97 9.55 -8.55
N ALA A 189 19.50 10.72 -8.20
CA ALA A 189 19.54 11.91 -9.06
C ALA A 189 20.99 12.40 -9.19
N LEU A 190 21.23 13.32 -10.12
CA LEU A 190 22.50 14.03 -10.22
C LEU A 190 22.33 15.48 -9.79
N THR A 191 23.36 16.06 -9.20
CA THR A 191 23.55 17.51 -9.16
C THR A 191 24.69 17.88 -10.11
N ALA A 192 24.51 18.93 -10.90
CA ALA A 192 25.52 19.42 -11.84
C ALA A 192 25.89 20.86 -11.53
N GLY A 193 27.19 21.17 -11.52
CA GLY A 193 27.71 22.52 -11.30
C GLY A 193 29.09 22.72 -11.93
N ALA A 194 29.59 23.96 -11.92
CA ALA A 194 30.96 24.30 -12.34
C ALA A 194 31.78 24.77 -11.13
N LEU A 195 33.02 24.30 -11.01
CA LEU A 195 33.88 24.52 -9.84
C LEU A 195 35.26 25.03 -10.25
N TRP A 196 35.75 26.05 -9.55
CA TRP A 196 37.10 26.58 -9.70
C TRP A 196 37.65 27.04 -8.34
N ASN A 197 38.91 26.70 -8.03
CA ASN A 197 39.58 27.07 -6.77
C ASN A 197 38.75 26.78 -5.50
N ALA A 198 38.16 25.57 -5.43
CA ALA A 198 37.32 25.10 -4.32
C ALA A 198 35.97 25.82 -4.12
N SER A 199 35.57 26.69 -5.05
CA SER A 199 34.28 27.37 -5.03
C SER A 199 33.49 27.04 -6.30
N TYR A 200 32.17 26.88 -6.14
CA TYR A 200 31.29 26.80 -7.29
C TYR A 200 31.20 28.17 -7.98
N THR A 201 31.38 28.17 -9.29
CA THR A 201 31.21 29.35 -10.15
C THR A 201 29.76 29.51 -10.59
N ALA A 202 29.03 28.39 -10.58
CA ALA A 202 27.58 28.33 -10.71
C ALA A 202 27.02 27.31 -9.70
N ASP A 203 25.90 27.65 -9.06
CA ASP A 203 25.30 26.80 -8.03
C ASP A 203 24.93 25.42 -8.60
N PRO A 204 25.19 24.32 -7.87
CA PRO A 204 24.81 22.99 -8.33
C PRO A 204 23.29 22.82 -8.42
N VAL A 205 22.79 22.41 -9.58
CA VAL A 205 21.36 22.15 -9.79
C VAL A 205 21.09 20.66 -9.82
N ALA A 206 20.05 20.24 -9.12
CA ALA A 206 19.60 18.86 -9.12
C ALA A 206 18.77 18.53 -10.38
N THR A 207 19.03 17.38 -10.97
CA THR A 207 18.15 16.75 -11.95
C THR A 207 16.94 16.16 -11.25
N LYS A 208 15.86 15.92 -12.01
CA LYS A 208 14.88 14.90 -11.64
C LYS A 208 15.56 13.52 -11.49
N PRO A 209 14.94 12.57 -10.76
CA PRO A 209 15.51 11.24 -10.56
C PRO A 209 15.86 10.53 -11.86
N LEU A 210 17.13 10.13 -12.02
CA LEU A 210 17.56 9.25 -13.12
C LEU A 210 17.07 7.83 -12.89
N PHE A 211 17.16 7.37 -11.65
CA PHE A 211 16.68 6.05 -11.24
C PHE A 211 15.71 6.15 -10.06
N LYS A 212 14.75 5.23 -10.03
CA LYS A 212 13.89 4.97 -8.88
C LYS A 212 13.93 3.49 -8.55
N LEU A 213 14.38 3.13 -7.36
CA LEU A 213 14.35 1.76 -6.85
C LEU A 213 13.10 1.59 -5.96
N GLY A 214 12.24 0.63 -6.31
CA GLY A 214 10.96 0.44 -5.64
C GLY A 214 10.42 -0.99 -5.74
N LYS A 215 9.09 -1.14 -5.72
CA LYS A 215 8.43 -2.44 -5.88
C LYS A 215 8.77 -3.06 -7.26
N LEU A 216 8.64 -4.38 -7.40
CA LEU A 216 8.72 -5.07 -8.69
C LEU A 216 7.37 -5.03 -9.41
N PHE A 217 6.32 -5.40 -8.69
CA PHE A 217 4.94 -5.26 -9.12
C PHE A 217 4.08 -4.76 -7.96
N GLU A 218 2.87 -4.34 -8.29
CA GLU A 218 1.88 -3.88 -7.32
C GLU A 218 0.49 -4.43 -7.66
N LEU A 219 -0.19 -4.97 -6.67
CA LEU A 219 -1.60 -5.28 -6.72
C LEU A 219 -2.41 -4.00 -6.46
N SER A 220 -3.47 -3.80 -7.23
CA SER A 220 -4.32 -2.63 -7.12
C SER A 220 -5.79 -2.98 -7.17
N LEU A 221 -6.57 -2.29 -6.34
CA LEU A 221 -8.03 -2.32 -6.32
C LEU A 221 -8.53 -0.95 -5.91
N THR A 222 -9.54 -0.42 -6.60
CA THR A 222 -10.18 0.83 -6.19
C THR A 222 -11.14 0.56 -5.02
N ASN A 223 -11.46 1.57 -4.21
CA ASN A 223 -12.44 1.38 -3.12
C ASN A 223 -13.81 0.95 -3.64
N ALA A 224 -14.26 1.50 -4.77
CA ALA A 224 -15.47 1.06 -5.47
C ALA A 224 -15.32 -0.35 -6.10
N GLY A 225 -14.10 -0.86 -6.18
CA GLY A 225 -13.75 -2.17 -6.71
C GLY A 225 -13.88 -3.31 -5.71
N LYS A 226 -13.95 -3.02 -4.42
CA LYS A 226 -14.11 -4.04 -3.36
C LYS A 226 -15.44 -4.74 -3.51
N ALA A 227 -15.43 -6.07 -3.40
CA ALA A 227 -16.65 -6.86 -3.46
C ALA A 227 -17.20 -7.09 -2.06
N THR A 228 -18.38 -6.55 -1.75
CA THR A 228 -19.01 -6.70 -0.45
C THR A 228 -20.26 -7.55 -0.54
N ALA A 229 -20.45 -8.49 0.37
CA ALA A 229 -21.71 -9.22 0.51
C ALA A 229 -22.02 -9.48 1.98
N HIS A 230 -23.30 -9.62 2.29
CA HIS A 230 -23.77 -9.99 3.62
C HIS A 230 -24.09 -11.48 3.68
N VAL A 231 -23.75 -12.14 4.77
CA VAL A 231 -24.13 -13.52 5.07
C VAL A 231 -25.56 -13.53 5.61
N SER A 232 -26.40 -14.45 5.12
CA SER A 232 -27.83 -14.58 5.42
C SER A 232 -28.25 -16.03 5.67
N GLU A 233 -29.53 -16.24 5.97
CA GLU A 233 -30.21 -17.56 6.06
C GLU A 233 -29.41 -18.64 6.81
N GLY A 234 -29.25 -18.48 8.13
CA GLY A 234 -28.57 -19.48 8.96
C GLY A 234 -27.05 -19.57 8.73
N PHE A 235 -26.46 -18.53 8.14
CA PHE A 235 -25.07 -18.45 7.70
C PHE A 235 -24.71 -19.30 6.47
N LEU A 236 -25.69 -19.88 5.79
CA LEU A 236 -25.42 -20.77 4.66
C LEU A 236 -25.45 -20.04 3.31
N LYS A 237 -25.96 -18.82 3.26
CA LYS A 237 -26.15 -18.07 2.02
C LYS A 237 -25.66 -16.63 2.11
N LEU A 238 -25.73 -15.95 0.98
CA LEU A 238 -25.41 -14.53 0.86
C LEU A 238 -26.67 -13.75 0.50
N ASP A 239 -26.81 -12.54 1.05
CA ASP A 239 -27.88 -11.58 0.76
C ASP A 239 -27.64 -10.82 -0.56
N ILE A 240 -27.26 -11.58 -1.59
CA ILE A 240 -27.16 -11.12 -2.98
C ILE A 240 -27.94 -12.03 -3.93
N GLY A 241 -28.71 -12.96 -3.37
CA GLY A 241 -29.37 -14.04 -4.09
C GLY A 241 -28.39 -15.07 -4.64
N ASP A 242 -28.83 -15.80 -5.65
CA ASP A 242 -28.01 -16.77 -6.37
C ASP A 242 -27.09 -16.08 -7.38
N GLU A 243 -26.15 -15.25 -6.94
CA GLU A 243 -25.30 -14.45 -7.83
C GLU A 243 -23.83 -14.47 -7.43
N ASN A 244 -22.96 -14.04 -8.35
CA ASN A 244 -21.53 -13.95 -8.11
C ASN A 244 -21.17 -12.76 -7.20
N ILE A 245 -20.28 -12.98 -6.24
CA ILE A 245 -19.55 -11.91 -5.57
C ILE A 245 -18.43 -11.46 -6.50
N SER A 246 -18.42 -10.19 -6.91
CA SER A 246 -17.50 -9.71 -7.96
C SER A 246 -16.77 -8.42 -7.56
N ALA A 247 -15.45 -8.49 -7.54
CA ALA A 247 -14.55 -7.35 -7.42
C ALA A 247 -14.24 -6.79 -8.82
N ILE A 248 -14.27 -5.47 -8.96
CA ILE A 248 -14.00 -4.80 -10.23
C ILE A 248 -12.68 -4.02 -10.17
N ASN A 249 -11.99 -3.90 -11.31
CA ASN A 249 -10.69 -3.24 -11.41
C ASN A 249 -9.59 -3.86 -10.54
N PHE A 250 -9.73 -5.13 -10.16
CA PHE A 250 -8.62 -5.88 -9.57
C PHE A 250 -7.54 -6.09 -10.63
N ALA A 251 -6.32 -5.64 -10.36
CA ALA A 251 -5.22 -5.71 -11.32
C ALA A 251 -3.86 -5.89 -10.65
N ILE A 252 -2.89 -6.33 -11.44
CA ILE A 252 -1.46 -6.29 -11.10
C ILE A 252 -0.73 -5.42 -12.11
N THR A 253 0.20 -4.59 -11.64
CA THR A 253 1.01 -3.71 -12.50
C THR A 253 2.49 -4.01 -12.32
N ASN A 254 3.23 -4.19 -13.41
CA ASN A 254 4.69 -4.15 -13.36
C ASN A 254 5.12 -2.68 -13.23
N VAL A 255 5.63 -2.28 -12.06
CA VAL A 255 5.94 -0.88 -11.78
C VAL A 255 7.37 -0.47 -12.20
N THR A 256 8.13 -1.41 -12.77
CA THR A 256 9.45 -1.13 -13.35
C THR A 256 9.30 -0.60 -14.79
N THR A 257 10.34 0.01 -15.35
CA THR A 257 10.32 0.45 -16.77
C THR A 257 10.88 -0.60 -17.73
N ASN A 258 11.97 -1.28 -17.35
CA ASN A 258 12.73 -2.14 -18.26
C ASN A 258 12.90 -3.59 -17.78
N GLN A 259 12.21 -3.99 -16.72
CA GLN A 259 12.30 -5.37 -16.23
C GLN A 259 11.04 -6.13 -16.66
N THR A 260 11.25 -7.26 -17.32
CA THR A 260 10.15 -8.16 -17.69
C THR A 260 9.90 -9.14 -16.56
N ILE A 261 8.63 -9.34 -16.21
CA ILE A 261 8.20 -10.34 -15.24
C ILE A 261 7.58 -11.53 -15.98
N GLN A 262 8.06 -12.73 -15.67
CA GLN A 262 7.45 -13.97 -16.14
C GLN A 262 6.19 -14.24 -15.33
N ARG A 263 5.02 -14.27 -16.00
CA ARG A 263 3.73 -14.38 -15.34
C ARG A 263 3.53 -15.73 -14.65
N ASP A 264 4.09 -16.79 -15.21
CA ASP A 264 3.96 -18.16 -14.69
C ASP A 264 4.75 -18.36 -13.39
N LYS A 265 5.60 -17.39 -13.03
CA LYS A 265 6.36 -17.37 -11.78
C LYS A 265 5.69 -16.57 -10.67
N VAL A 266 4.64 -15.80 -10.99
CA VAL A 266 3.89 -15.02 -10.00
C VAL A 266 2.77 -15.88 -9.44
N ASN A 267 2.92 -16.29 -8.19
CA ASN A 267 1.91 -17.01 -7.43
C ASN A 267 0.98 -16.01 -6.76
N LEU A 268 -0.32 -16.25 -6.88
CA LEU A 268 -1.36 -15.52 -6.19
C LEU A 268 -1.90 -16.40 -5.06
N ILE A 269 -2.16 -15.80 -3.89
CA ILE A 269 -2.70 -16.48 -2.73
C ILE A 269 -3.84 -15.64 -2.16
N LEU A 270 -5.06 -16.18 -2.22
CA LEU A 270 -6.26 -15.66 -1.55
C LEU A 270 -6.30 -16.24 -0.13
N THR A 271 -6.21 -15.40 0.88
CA THR A 271 -6.24 -15.80 2.29
C THR A 271 -7.62 -15.58 2.87
N GLY A 272 -8.19 -16.63 3.46
CA GLY A 272 -9.54 -16.63 4.04
C GLY A 272 -10.19 -18.01 3.86
N ASP A 273 -11.15 -18.34 4.71
CA ASP A 273 -11.90 -19.60 4.60
C ASP A 273 -12.73 -19.61 3.31
N VAL A 274 -12.36 -20.49 2.39
CA VAL A 274 -13.01 -20.70 1.10
C VAL A 274 -13.87 -21.97 1.06
N SER A 275 -14.21 -22.54 2.22
CA SER A 275 -14.92 -23.81 2.34
C SER A 275 -16.31 -23.77 1.69
N ALA A 276 -17.05 -22.68 1.90
CA ALA A 276 -18.43 -22.51 1.41
C ALA A 276 -18.55 -22.11 -0.07
N PHE A 277 -17.45 -21.72 -0.75
CA PHE A 277 -17.52 -21.36 -2.17
C PHE A 277 -17.55 -22.59 -3.06
N LYS A 278 -18.30 -22.49 -4.16
CA LYS A 278 -18.49 -23.57 -5.11
C LYS A 278 -17.17 -23.96 -5.76
N LYS A 279 -16.94 -25.27 -5.83
CA LYS A 279 -15.75 -25.89 -6.42
C LYS A 279 -16.15 -26.88 -7.51
N ASP A 280 -15.26 -27.07 -8.48
CA ASP A 280 -15.32 -28.21 -9.39
C ASP A 280 -14.76 -29.48 -8.73
N ALA A 281 -14.81 -30.60 -9.46
CA ALA A 281 -14.28 -31.89 -8.99
C ALA A 281 -12.77 -31.90 -8.70
N ASN A 282 -12.02 -30.90 -9.19
CA ASN A 282 -10.57 -30.77 -9.00
C ASN A 282 -10.22 -29.79 -7.86
N GLY A 283 -11.22 -29.23 -7.18
CA GLY A 283 -11.03 -28.23 -6.12
C GLY A 283 -10.78 -26.81 -6.63
N ASN A 284 -11.00 -26.53 -7.92
CA ASN A 284 -10.94 -25.16 -8.43
C ASN A 284 -12.22 -24.42 -8.06
N LEU A 285 -12.09 -23.19 -7.58
CA LEU A 285 -13.24 -22.33 -7.35
C LEU A 285 -13.88 -21.97 -8.71
N VAL A 286 -15.21 -22.01 -8.76
CA VAL A 286 -15.98 -21.71 -9.96
C VAL A 286 -17.00 -20.61 -9.70
N ASN A 287 -17.32 -19.85 -10.74
CA ASN A 287 -18.43 -18.90 -10.70
C ASN A 287 -19.79 -19.62 -10.82
N LYS A 288 -20.89 -18.86 -10.78
CA LYS A 288 -22.27 -19.37 -10.96
C LYS A 288 -22.44 -20.22 -12.22
N ALA A 289 -21.82 -19.81 -13.33
CA ALA A 289 -21.87 -20.53 -14.61
C ALA A 289 -21.02 -21.81 -14.63
N GLY A 290 -20.31 -22.15 -13.54
CA GLY A 290 -19.42 -23.30 -13.47
C GLY A 290 -18.06 -23.08 -14.13
N VAL A 291 -17.72 -21.84 -14.50
CA VAL A 291 -16.42 -21.49 -15.10
C VAL A 291 -15.40 -21.27 -13.99
N SER A 292 -14.20 -21.85 -14.14
CA SER A 292 -13.09 -21.67 -13.19
C SER A 292 -12.70 -20.21 -13.04
N THR A 293 -12.53 -19.77 -11.79
CA THR A 293 -12.03 -18.43 -11.44
C THR A 293 -10.50 -18.36 -11.46
N GLY A 294 -9.84 -19.48 -11.74
CA GLY A 294 -8.38 -19.65 -11.70
C GLY A 294 -7.84 -19.96 -10.30
N TRP A 295 -8.64 -19.75 -9.25
CA TRP A 295 -8.29 -20.13 -7.89
C TRP A 295 -8.46 -21.63 -7.65
N LYS A 296 -7.49 -22.24 -6.98
CA LYS A 296 -7.59 -23.60 -6.47
C LYS A 296 -7.59 -23.58 -4.94
N ALA A 297 -8.66 -24.08 -4.34
CA ALA A 297 -8.77 -24.14 -2.89
C ALA A 297 -7.73 -25.09 -2.29
N ALA A 298 -7.14 -24.69 -1.17
CA ALA A 298 -6.33 -25.57 -0.35
C ALA A 298 -7.20 -26.69 0.26
N ALA A 299 -6.58 -27.82 0.57
CA ALA A 299 -7.28 -28.99 1.10
C ALA A 299 -7.95 -28.73 2.47
N ASP A 300 -7.39 -27.81 3.26
CA ASP A 300 -7.94 -27.37 4.55
C ASP A 300 -9.06 -26.33 4.41
N GLY A 301 -9.30 -25.80 3.19
CA GLY A 301 -10.28 -24.76 2.94
C GLY A 301 -9.87 -23.37 3.40
N GLN A 302 -8.68 -23.16 3.98
CA GLN A 302 -8.31 -21.88 4.63
C GLN A 302 -7.64 -20.88 3.68
N SER A 303 -7.45 -21.25 2.41
CA SER A 303 -6.90 -20.39 1.38
C SER A 303 -7.22 -20.93 -0.02
N ALA A 304 -6.97 -20.10 -1.03
CA ALA A 304 -6.90 -20.55 -2.41
C ALA A 304 -5.64 -20.00 -3.09
N THR A 305 -5.11 -20.73 -4.06
CA THR A 305 -3.87 -20.38 -4.78
C THR A 305 -4.09 -20.35 -6.28
N ALA A 306 -3.31 -19.54 -6.98
CA ALA A 306 -3.30 -19.49 -8.43
C ALA A 306 -1.93 -19.06 -8.96
N VAL A 307 -1.73 -19.16 -10.26
CA VAL A 307 -0.62 -18.52 -10.98
C VAL A 307 -1.18 -17.42 -11.87
N LEU A 308 -0.43 -16.33 -12.07
CA LEU A 308 -0.87 -15.20 -12.89
C LEU A 308 -1.09 -15.56 -14.38
N GLY A 309 -0.55 -16.69 -14.83
CA GLY A 309 -0.77 -17.28 -16.15
C GLY A 309 0.49 -17.35 -17.00
N ALA A 310 0.37 -17.68 -18.28
CA ALA A 310 1.52 -17.78 -19.18
C ALA A 310 1.97 -16.41 -19.72
N GLY A 311 3.22 -16.35 -20.19
CA GLY A 311 3.77 -15.20 -20.91
C GLY A 311 4.49 -14.19 -20.02
N ASN A 312 4.73 -13.01 -20.58
CA ASN A 312 5.58 -11.97 -20.00
C ASN A 312 4.81 -10.68 -19.75
N MET A 313 5.14 -9.98 -18.68
CA MET A 313 4.63 -8.65 -18.36
C MET A 313 5.78 -7.65 -18.44
N SER A 314 5.80 -6.84 -19.49
CA SER A 314 6.79 -5.75 -19.67
C SER A 314 6.62 -4.66 -18.61
N GLY A 315 7.66 -3.84 -18.43
CA GLY A 315 7.61 -2.69 -17.51
C GLY A 315 6.45 -1.73 -17.85
N GLY A 316 5.79 -1.21 -16.81
CA GLY A 316 4.63 -0.32 -16.92
C GLY A 316 3.33 -1.00 -17.34
N VAL A 317 3.35 -2.29 -17.71
CA VAL A 317 2.14 -3.00 -18.15
C VAL A 317 1.28 -3.36 -16.94
N GLN A 318 0.00 -3.04 -17.05
CA GLN A 318 -1.04 -3.50 -16.14
C GLN A 318 -1.76 -4.72 -16.72
N ASN A 319 -2.16 -5.64 -15.84
CA ASN A 319 -2.96 -6.80 -16.17
C ASN A 319 -4.19 -6.87 -15.29
N ALA A 320 -5.36 -6.82 -15.94
CA ALA A 320 -6.64 -7.01 -15.28
C ALA A 320 -6.80 -8.47 -14.82
N LEU A 321 -7.25 -8.64 -13.59
CA LEU A 321 -7.43 -9.92 -12.90
C LEU A 321 -8.91 -10.21 -12.65
N ALA A 322 -9.77 -9.84 -13.60
CA ALA A 322 -11.22 -9.91 -13.46
C ALA A 322 -11.73 -11.31 -13.04
N THR A 323 -11.16 -12.37 -13.63
CA THR A 323 -11.53 -13.76 -13.31
C THR A 323 -11.20 -14.14 -11.86
N PHE A 324 -10.10 -13.64 -11.31
CA PHE A 324 -9.72 -13.85 -9.91
C PHE A 324 -10.55 -13.01 -8.93
N GLY A 325 -11.24 -11.99 -9.43
CA GLY A 325 -12.14 -11.13 -8.67
C GLY A 325 -13.55 -11.71 -8.51
N THR A 326 -13.79 -13.00 -8.81
CA THR A 326 -15.13 -13.61 -8.72
C THR A 326 -15.16 -14.78 -7.76
N LEU A 327 -16.19 -14.83 -6.90
CA LEU A 327 -16.52 -15.96 -6.02
C LEU A 327 -18.03 -16.25 -6.07
N TYR A 328 -18.43 -17.46 -5.70
CA TYR A 328 -19.84 -17.86 -5.73
C TYR A 328 -20.14 -18.89 -4.63
N VAL A 329 -21.25 -18.68 -3.92
CA VAL A 329 -21.83 -19.62 -2.96
C VAL A 329 -23.10 -20.17 -3.58
N ALA A 330 -23.22 -21.50 -3.66
CA ALA A 330 -24.37 -22.14 -4.29
C ALA A 330 -25.65 -21.98 -3.46
N ALA A 331 -26.81 -21.90 -4.11
CA ALA A 331 -28.10 -21.78 -3.42
C ALA A 331 -28.43 -22.96 -2.49
N ASP A 332 -27.87 -24.14 -2.76
CA ASP A 332 -27.98 -25.38 -1.99
C ASP A 332 -26.78 -25.62 -1.06
N ASN A 333 -25.97 -24.58 -0.79
CA ASN A 333 -24.83 -24.68 0.11
C ASN A 333 -25.24 -25.12 1.53
N THR A 334 -24.46 -26.04 2.10
CA THR A 334 -24.66 -26.59 3.45
C THR A 334 -23.52 -26.27 4.40
N VAL A 335 -22.47 -25.58 3.92
CA VAL A 335 -21.29 -25.20 4.70
C VAL A 335 -21.44 -23.74 5.17
N PRO A 336 -21.21 -23.40 6.45
CA PRO A 336 -21.28 -22.01 6.90
C PRO A 336 -20.35 -21.09 6.10
N VAL A 337 -20.90 -19.97 5.62
CA VAL A 337 -20.17 -18.90 4.94
C VAL A 337 -19.45 -18.06 5.99
N PRO A 338 -18.13 -17.89 5.88
CA PRO A 338 -17.37 -17.10 6.84
C PRO A 338 -17.61 -15.61 6.61
N ALA A 339 -17.72 -14.84 7.70
CA ALA A 339 -17.69 -13.39 7.64
C ALA A 339 -16.28 -12.89 7.96
N VAL A 340 -15.49 -12.74 6.90
CA VAL A 340 -14.09 -12.33 6.95
C VAL A 340 -13.76 -11.45 5.76
N ASN A 341 -12.67 -10.72 5.88
CA ASN A 341 -12.07 -10.02 4.75
C ASN A 341 -11.05 -10.95 4.09
N PHE A 342 -11.19 -11.13 2.79
CA PHE A 342 -10.28 -11.93 2.00
C PHE A 342 -9.18 -11.03 1.41
N ASN A 343 -7.94 -11.38 1.70
CA ASN A 343 -6.77 -10.65 1.24
C ASN A 343 -6.08 -11.44 0.12
N VAL A 344 -5.48 -10.75 -0.84
CA VAL A 344 -4.66 -11.38 -1.87
C VAL A 344 -3.21 -10.98 -1.72
N LYS A 345 -2.34 -11.99 -1.76
CA LYS A 345 -0.90 -11.81 -1.88
C LYS A 345 -0.46 -12.26 -3.26
N ALA A 346 0.36 -11.46 -3.93
CA ALA A 346 1.12 -11.87 -5.10
C ALA A 346 2.59 -12.02 -4.70
N GLU A 347 3.22 -13.13 -5.06
CA GLU A 347 4.62 -13.38 -4.76
C GLU A 347 5.35 -14.00 -5.94
N ILE A 348 6.64 -13.70 -6.06
CA ILE A 348 7.53 -14.27 -7.04
C ILE A 348 8.79 -14.77 -6.36
N GLN A 349 9.17 -16.00 -6.67
CA GLN A 349 10.36 -16.62 -6.10
C GLN A 349 11.61 -16.12 -6.82
N GLY A 350 12.62 -15.73 -6.05
CA GLY A 350 13.90 -15.23 -6.56
C GLY A 350 14.91 -16.35 -6.79
N ASP A 351 14.56 -17.37 -7.58
CA ASP A 351 15.40 -18.55 -7.80
C ASP A 351 16.80 -18.22 -8.38
N SER A 352 17.70 -19.21 -8.48
CA SER A 352 19.09 -18.97 -8.91
C SER A 352 19.23 -18.32 -10.30
N GLN A 353 18.26 -18.54 -11.18
CA GLN A 353 18.24 -18.04 -12.56
C GLN A 353 17.49 -16.70 -12.67
N ALA A 354 16.65 -16.36 -11.69
CA ALA A 354 15.95 -15.09 -11.64
C ALA A 354 16.91 -13.89 -11.49
N THR A 355 16.49 -12.76 -12.06
CA THR A 355 17.20 -11.47 -11.97
C THR A 355 16.91 -10.70 -10.68
N TYR A 356 15.94 -11.16 -9.90
CA TYR A 356 15.48 -10.56 -8.65
C TYR A 356 15.51 -11.58 -7.50
N ASN A 357 15.54 -11.07 -6.28
CA ASN A 357 15.30 -11.82 -5.06
C ASN A 357 13.79 -12.01 -4.84
N TYR A 358 13.42 -12.78 -3.80
CA TYR A 358 12.02 -12.94 -3.41
C TYR A 358 11.34 -11.58 -3.23
N PHE A 359 10.14 -11.46 -3.80
CA PHE A 359 9.31 -10.28 -3.66
C PHE A 359 7.85 -10.66 -3.52
N LYS A 360 7.13 -9.91 -2.69
CA LYS A 360 5.69 -10.01 -2.53
C LYS A 360 5.05 -8.65 -2.43
N ASP A 361 3.79 -8.58 -2.85
CA ASP A 361 2.90 -7.47 -2.62
C ASP A 361 1.55 -8.01 -2.13
N GLU A 362 0.89 -7.27 -1.24
CA GLU A 362 -0.33 -7.70 -0.57
C GLU A 362 -1.42 -6.64 -0.74
N LEU A 363 -2.61 -7.12 -1.07
CA LEU A 363 -3.82 -6.33 -1.22
C LEU A 363 -4.84 -6.83 -0.19
N ALA A 364 -5.25 -5.95 0.70
CA ALA A 364 -6.31 -6.24 1.66
C ALA A 364 -7.70 -6.07 1.03
N ASP A 365 -8.69 -6.77 1.59
CA ASP A 365 -10.11 -6.57 1.33
C ASP A 365 -10.53 -6.72 -0.15
N LEU A 366 -10.03 -7.74 -0.85
CA LEU A 366 -10.54 -8.04 -2.19
C LEU A 366 -12.04 -8.39 -2.12
N PHE A 367 -12.39 -9.24 -1.15
CA PHE A 367 -13.76 -9.55 -0.78
C PHE A 367 -13.98 -9.21 0.69
N ILE A 368 -15.11 -8.60 1.01
CA ILE A 368 -15.54 -8.28 2.37
C ILE A 368 -16.86 -9.00 2.59
N LEU A 369 -16.83 -10.09 3.35
CA LEU A 369 -18.04 -10.78 3.78
C LEU A 369 -18.34 -10.37 5.22
N THR A 370 -19.50 -9.74 5.41
CA THR A 370 -19.98 -9.37 6.75
C THR A 370 -21.25 -10.12 7.06
N ARG A 371 -21.61 -10.30 8.33
CA ARG A 371 -22.94 -10.83 8.67
C ARG A 371 -23.93 -9.69 8.70
N ASP A 372 -25.16 -9.90 8.22
CA ASP A 372 -26.25 -9.02 8.68
C ASP A 372 -26.41 -9.33 10.17
N GLY A 373 -26.23 -8.31 11.02
CA GLY A 373 -26.18 -8.50 12.46
C GLY A 373 -27.43 -9.24 12.96
N MET A 374 -27.22 -10.29 13.77
CA MET A 374 -28.31 -11.01 14.44
C MET A 374 -29.19 -10.02 15.20
N LYS A 375 -30.50 -10.09 14.96
CA LYS A 375 -31.50 -9.23 15.61
C LYS A 375 -32.42 -10.14 16.40
N PHE A 376 -32.46 -9.96 17.72
CA PHE A 376 -33.50 -10.54 18.55
C PHE A 376 -34.34 -9.43 19.18
N ASP A 377 -35.60 -9.76 19.39
CA ASP A 377 -36.55 -8.92 20.11
C ASP A 377 -36.79 -9.48 21.50
N THR A 378 -37.10 -8.60 22.45
CA THR A 378 -37.48 -8.99 23.81
C THR A 378 -38.73 -8.23 24.21
N ILE A 379 -39.83 -8.96 24.37
CA ILE A 379 -41.14 -8.45 24.81
C ILE A 379 -41.41 -8.95 26.23
N THR A 380 -41.82 -8.05 27.12
CA THR A 380 -42.27 -8.40 28.46
C THR A 380 -43.76 -8.12 28.61
N THR A 381 -44.48 -8.97 29.36
CA THR A 381 -45.92 -8.83 29.58
C THR A 381 -46.30 -7.99 30.81
N GLY A 382 -45.34 -7.33 31.48
CA GLY A 382 -45.58 -6.43 32.63
C GLY A 382 -44.36 -6.23 33.58
N THR A 383 -44.63 -5.80 34.82
CA THR A 383 -43.67 -5.38 35.88
C THR A 383 -43.64 -6.21 37.21
N THR A 384 -43.87 -7.52 37.16
CA THR A 384 -43.89 -8.45 38.31
C THR A 384 -43.22 -9.80 37.97
N SER A 385 -42.86 -10.58 38.99
CA SER A 385 -42.24 -11.92 38.88
C SER A 385 -43.09 -12.97 38.17
N ALA A 386 -44.38 -12.74 38.03
CA ALA A 386 -45.32 -13.62 37.35
C ALA A 386 -45.33 -13.42 35.82
N ASN A 387 -44.61 -12.41 35.30
CA ASN A 387 -44.66 -12.08 33.88
C ASN A 387 -43.83 -12.99 33.01
N LEU A 388 -44.16 -12.93 31.72
CA LEU A 388 -43.48 -13.64 30.67
C LEU A 388 -42.50 -12.70 29.98
N ILE A 389 -41.31 -13.23 29.71
CA ILE A 389 -40.26 -12.63 28.89
C ILE A 389 -40.24 -13.45 27.60
N HIS A 390 -40.59 -12.84 26.48
CA HIS A 390 -40.49 -13.46 25.17
C HIS A 390 -39.21 -12.98 24.50
N ILE A 391 -38.28 -13.90 24.24
CA ILE A 391 -37.09 -13.64 23.42
C ILE A 391 -37.34 -14.27 22.06
N ARG A 392 -37.30 -13.48 20.98
CA ARG A 392 -37.63 -13.93 19.62
C ARG A 392 -36.49 -13.63 18.67
N ASP A 393 -36.12 -14.60 17.85
CA ASP A 393 -35.26 -14.35 16.69
C ASP A 393 -36.08 -13.63 15.63
N VAL A 394 -35.83 -12.33 15.44
CA VAL A 394 -36.51 -11.53 14.40
C VAL A 394 -35.69 -11.45 13.12
N SER A 395 -34.42 -11.87 13.17
CA SER A 395 -33.58 -11.98 11.99
C SER A 395 -33.82 -13.28 11.23
N ASN A 396 -34.28 -14.34 11.89
CA ASN A 396 -34.47 -15.67 11.29
C ASN A 396 -33.18 -16.21 10.64
N ILE A 397 -32.02 -15.84 11.21
CA ILE A 397 -30.69 -16.21 10.70
C ILE A 397 -29.88 -17.05 11.68
N LEU A 398 -30.47 -17.47 12.81
CA LEU A 398 -29.81 -18.42 13.70
C LEU A 398 -29.58 -19.77 13.01
N PRO A 399 -28.49 -20.48 13.33
CA PRO A 399 -28.26 -21.83 12.83
C PRO A 399 -29.31 -22.80 13.40
N THR A 400 -29.47 -23.99 12.80
CA THR A 400 -30.45 -25.00 13.25
C THR A 400 -30.30 -25.36 14.73
N GLU A 401 -29.08 -25.30 15.26
CA GLU A 401 -28.75 -25.55 16.67
C GLU A 401 -29.24 -24.43 17.62
N GLY A 402 -29.68 -23.29 17.08
CA GLY A 402 -30.13 -22.13 17.84
C GLY A 402 -29.01 -21.25 18.40
N GLY A 403 -29.37 -20.32 19.27
CA GLY A 403 -28.45 -19.46 20.02
C GLY A 403 -28.50 -19.72 21.53
N LYS A 404 -27.34 -19.73 22.18
CA LYS A 404 -27.24 -19.76 23.65
C LYS A 404 -27.67 -18.41 24.22
N ILE A 405 -28.61 -18.42 25.15
CA ILE A 405 -29.06 -17.20 25.82
C ILE A 405 -28.19 -17.00 27.06
N PHE A 406 -27.56 -15.85 27.19
CA PHE A 406 -26.85 -15.41 28.39
C PHE A 406 -27.66 -14.34 29.10
N VAL A 407 -27.59 -14.33 30.43
CA VAL A 407 -28.25 -13.31 31.25
C VAL A 407 -27.28 -12.67 32.25
N THR A 408 -27.44 -11.37 32.43
CA THR A 408 -26.88 -10.59 33.54
C THR A 408 -28.02 -10.05 34.38
N ILE A 409 -27.96 -10.24 35.70
CA ILE A 409 -29.00 -9.84 36.65
C ILE A 409 -28.45 -8.77 37.60
N THR A 410 -29.13 -7.63 37.69
CA THR A 410 -28.78 -6.53 38.61
C THR A 410 -29.96 -6.24 39.53
N GLU A 411 -29.83 -6.47 40.83
CA GLU A 411 -30.84 -6.10 41.84
C GLU A 411 -30.62 -4.66 42.31
N TYR A 412 -31.68 -3.87 42.41
CA TYR A 412 -31.62 -2.51 42.95
C TYR A 412 -32.01 -2.50 44.43
N ALA A 413 -31.27 -1.73 45.22
CA ALA A 413 -31.64 -1.45 46.61
C ALA A 413 -33.02 -0.77 46.72
N ASP A 414 -33.61 -0.82 47.92
CA ASP A 414 -34.91 -0.21 48.19
C ASP A 414 -34.92 1.28 47.81
N HIS A 415 -35.94 1.70 47.06
CA HIS A 415 -36.06 3.08 46.59
C HIS A 415 -36.30 4.02 47.78
N ALA A 416 -35.32 4.88 48.08
CA ALA A 416 -35.58 6.04 48.92
C ALA A 416 -36.53 7.00 48.17
N ALA A 417 -37.26 7.83 48.93
CA ALA A 417 -38.39 8.64 48.44
C ALA A 417 -38.16 9.47 47.15
N ASN A 418 -36.91 9.69 46.70
CA ASN A 418 -36.57 10.40 45.47
C ASN A 418 -35.30 9.90 44.75
N GLY A 419 -34.88 8.64 44.90
CA GLY A 419 -33.58 8.17 44.35
C GLY A 419 -33.63 6.80 43.69
N ARG A 420 -32.96 6.68 42.53
CA ARG A 420 -32.60 5.39 41.92
C ARG A 420 -31.71 4.64 42.92
N GLY A 421 -32.16 3.50 43.46
CA GLY A 421 -31.32 2.66 44.31
C GLY A 421 -30.04 2.24 43.58
N GLU A 422 -28.92 2.11 44.29
CA GLU A 422 -27.69 1.54 43.72
C GLU A 422 -27.95 0.08 43.30
N GLY A 423 -27.51 -0.28 42.10
CA GLY A 423 -27.68 -1.62 41.54
C GLY A 423 -26.51 -2.54 41.92
N THR A 424 -26.81 -3.70 42.49
CA THR A 424 -25.86 -4.78 42.77
C THR A 424 -26.00 -5.87 41.72
N VAL A 425 -24.91 -6.22 41.02
CA VAL A 425 -24.93 -7.32 40.05
C VAL A 425 -24.94 -8.65 40.79
N LEU A 426 -26.03 -9.42 40.66
CA LEU A 426 -26.18 -10.74 41.26
C LEU A 426 -25.54 -11.83 40.38
N VAL A 427 -25.65 -11.70 39.06
CA VAL A 427 -25.10 -12.64 38.08
C VAL A 427 -24.58 -11.86 36.89
N THR A 428 -23.38 -12.22 36.43
CA THR A 428 -22.77 -11.66 35.22
C THR A 428 -22.72 -12.72 34.15
N ARG A 429 -23.38 -12.46 33.01
CA ARG A 429 -23.27 -13.21 31.75
C ARG A 429 -23.22 -14.73 31.94
N LYS A 430 -24.27 -15.29 32.54
CA LYS A 430 -24.39 -16.74 32.73
C LYS A 430 -25.34 -17.33 31.69
N ALA A 431 -24.94 -18.43 31.07
CA ALA A 431 -25.76 -19.14 30.09
C ALA A 431 -26.99 -19.75 30.78
N LEU A 432 -28.15 -19.59 30.15
CA LEU A 432 -29.35 -20.32 30.51
C LEU A 432 -29.29 -21.74 29.95
N SER A 433 -30.00 -22.66 30.60
CA SER A 433 -30.16 -24.04 30.14
C SER A 433 -31.01 -24.15 28.86
N VAL A 434 -31.80 -23.12 28.57
CA VAL A 434 -32.64 -23.01 27.37
C VAL A 434 -31.94 -22.22 26.26
N THR A 435 -32.10 -22.67 25.02
CA THR A 435 -31.58 -22.01 23.82
C THR A 435 -32.70 -21.28 23.07
N LEU A 436 -32.34 -20.24 22.32
CA LEU A 436 -33.23 -19.57 21.38
C LEU A 436 -33.29 -20.38 20.08
N PRO A 437 -34.42 -21.03 19.73
CA PRO A 437 -34.55 -21.76 18.47
C PRO A 437 -34.49 -20.82 17.25
N SER A 438 -33.97 -21.32 16.13
CA SER A 438 -33.89 -20.57 14.88
C SER A 438 -35.27 -20.19 14.34
N GLY A 439 -35.45 -18.90 14.03
CA GLY A 439 -36.75 -18.35 13.62
C GLY A 439 -37.85 -18.44 14.66
N GLY A 440 -37.49 -18.83 15.89
CA GLY A 440 -38.42 -19.18 16.93
C GLY A 440 -38.40 -18.18 18.08
N ALA A 441 -39.14 -18.55 19.13
CA ALA A 441 -39.28 -17.78 20.34
C ALA A 441 -39.09 -18.68 21.56
N VAL A 442 -38.47 -18.14 22.59
CA VAL A 442 -38.47 -18.73 23.92
C VAL A 442 -39.28 -17.84 24.86
N THR A 443 -40.04 -18.46 25.75
CA THR A 443 -40.81 -17.76 26.79
C THR A 443 -40.27 -18.14 28.15
N LEU A 444 -39.83 -17.15 28.92
CA LEU A 444 -39.20 -17.32 30.22
C LEU A 444 -40.02 -16.60 31.29
N LYS A 445 -39.91 -17.05 32.54
CA LYS A 445 -40.37 -16.28 33.71
C LYS A 445 -39.15 -15.77 34.49
N PRO A 446 -39.18 -14.55 35.03
CA PRO A 446 -38.06 -14.00 35.81
C PRO A 446 -37.61 -14.92 36.96
N ALA A 447 -38.55 -15.57 37.65
CA ALA A 447 -38.23 -16.50 38.74
C ALA A 447 -37.48 -17.74 38.26
N ASP A 448 -37.88 -18.30 37.12
CA ASP A 448 -37.24 -19.49 36.54
C ASP A 448 -35.84 -19.13 36.00
N VAL A 449 -35.68 -17.96 35.38
CA VAL A 449 -34.38 -17.44 34.93
C VAL A 449 -33.43 -17.27 36.11
N ALA A 450 -33.88 -16.65 37.20
CA ALA A 450 -33.08 -16.47 38.41
C ALA A 450 -32.67 -17.82 39.02
N ALA A 451 -33.60 -18.78 39.09
CA ALA A 451 -33.32 -20.13 39.59
C ALA A 451 -32.30 -20.88 38.72
N ASP A 452 -32.44 -20.82 37.39
CA ASP A 452 -31.55 -21.47 36.41
C ASP A 452 -30.10 -20.97 36.54
N VAL A 453 -29.92 -19.67 36.79
CA VAL A 453 -28.58 -19.10 37.02
C VAL A 453 -28.13 -19.12 38.48
N GLY A 454 -28.97 -19.60 39.41
CA GLY A 454 -28.67 -19.67 40.84
C GLY A 454 -28.68 -18.30 41.55
N ALA A 455 -29.41 -17.32 41.03
CA ALA A 455 -29.62 -16.03 41.66
C ALA A 455 -30.82 -16.07 42.62
N SER A 456 -30.67 -15.47 43.80
CA SER A 456 -31.78 -15.23 44.73
C SER A 456 -32.11 -13.73 44.74
N ILE A 457 -33.32 -13.38 44.32
CA ILE A 457 -33.80 -11.99 44.34
C ILE A 457 -34.58 -11.76 45.63
N THR A 458 -34.27 -10.67 46.33
CA THR A 458 -34.90 -10.29 47.59
C THR A 458 -36.37 -9.93 47.34
N ALA A 459 -37.27 -10.50 48.14
CA ALA A 459 -38.70 -10.19 48.03
C ALA A 459 -38.97 -8.69 48.22
N GLY A 460 -39.71 -8.09 47.29
CA GLY A 460 -40.03 -6.65 47.30
C GLY A 460 -39.01 -5.74 46.61
N ARG A 461 -37.87 -6.27 46.15
CA ARG A 461 -36.85 -5.51 45.40
C ARG A 461 -36.96 -5.69 43.89
N GLN A 462 -36.54 -4.66 43.16
CA GLN A 462 -36.51 -4.65 41.70
C GLN A 462 -35.21 -5.28 41.18
N ALA A 463 -35.29 -6.04 40.08
CA ALA A 463 -34.12 -6.64 39.45
C ALA A 463 -34.18 -6.52 37.91
N ARG A 464 -33.12 -6.00 37.31
CA ARG A 464 -32.94 -5.90 35.85
C ARG A 464 -32.34 -7.17 35.29
N PHE A 465 -32.85 -7.60 34.14
CA PHE A 465 -32.32 -8.74 33.39
C PHE A 465 -31.86 -8.24 32.02
N LEU A 466 -30.56 -8.37 31.75
CA LEU A 466 -29.97 -8.12 30.44
C LEU A 466 -29.73 -9.46 29.75
N PHE A 467 -30.33 -9.66 28.59
CA PHE A 467 -30.14 -10.87 27.79
C PHE A 467 -29.21 -10.60 26.61
N GLU A 468 -28.31 -11.54 26.37
CA GLU A 468 -27.43 -11.64 25.21
C GLU A 468 -27.67 -12.99 24.54
N VAL A 469 -27.56 -13.08 23.22
CA VAL A 469 -27.67 -14.36 22.50
C VAL A 469 -26.36 -14.63 21.78
N GLU A 470 -25.70 -15.75 22.08
CA GLU A 470 -24.46 -16.18 21.44
C GLU A 470 -24.69 -17.39 20.54
N THR A 471 -24.16 -17.41 19.32
CA THR A 471 -24.14 -18.62 18.50
C THR A 471 -23.01 -19.55 18.91
N ASN A 472 -23.05 -20.83 18.51
CA ASN A 472 -21.95 -21.76 18.70
C ASN A 472 -20.65 -21.36 17.96
N GLN A 473 -20.69 -20.30 17.16
CA GLN A 473 -19.55 -19.70 16.46
C GLN A 473 -18.93 -18.50 17.21
N GLY A 474 -19.39 -18.21 18.44
CA GLY A 474 -18.79 -17.20 19.33
C GLY A 474 -19.32 -15.78 19.15
N GLU A 475 -20.44 -15.59 18.47
CA GLU A 475 -20.97 -14.25 18.14
C GLU A 475 -22.11 -13.84 19.05
N VAL A 476 -22.01 -12.66 19.67
CA VAL A 476 -23.00 -12.13 20.63
C VAL A 476 -23.90 -11.09 19.96
N ALA A 477 -25.22 -11.31 19.99
CA ALA A 477 -26.22 -10.30 19.70
C ALA A 477 -26.60 -9.53 20.98
N VAL A 478 -26.86 -8.22 20.86
CA VAL A 478 -27.48 -7.38 21.90
C VAL A 478 -28.66 -6.62 21.27
N LYS A 479 -29.76 -6.43 22.02
CA LYS A 479 -31.04 -5.86 21.57
C LYS A 479 -30.89 -4.51 20.83
N LYS A 480 -31.77 -4.28 19.83
CA LYS A 480 -31.77 -3.12 18.92
C LYS A 480 -32.15 -1.74 19.52
N SER A 481 -32.72 -1.64 20.72
CA SER A 481 -33.30 -0.35 21.15
C SER A 481 -32.28 0.63 21.76
N ASN A 482 -31.24 0.14 22.42
CA ASN A 482 -30.21 0.88 23.15
C ASN A 482 -29.40 -0.13 23.97
N ALA A 483 -28.13 0.14 24.28
CA ALA A 483 -27.26 -0.70 25.13
C ALA A 483 -27.77 -0.85 26.59
N GLU A 484 -28.97 -0.36 26.87
CA GLU A 484 -29.67 -0.41 28.13
C GLU A 484 -30.69 -1.56 28.05
N GLY A 485 -30.36 -2.72 28.63
CA GLY A 485 -31.23 -3.90 28.70
C GLY A 485 -32.65 -3.66 29.25
N VAL A 486 -33.49 -4.70 29.22
CA VAL A 486 -34.92 -4.64 29.58
C VAL A 486 -35.11 -4.35 31.08
N ASP A 487 -35.83 -3.28 31.41
CA ASP A 487 -36.33 -3.04 32.76
C ASP A 487 -37.46 -4.03 33.07
N ILE A 488 -37.17 -5.03 33.92
CA ILE A 488 -38.18 -5.87 34.53
C ILE A 488 -38.36 -5.34 35.96
N GLN A 489 -39.39 -4.53 36.17
CA GLN A 489 -39.80 -4.22 37.54
C GLN A 489 -40.26 -5.52 38.19
N ASN A 490 -39.94 -5.71 39.47
CA ASN A 490 -40.51 -6.75 40.29
C ASN A 490 -40.81 -6.12 41.65
N GLY A 491 -42.08 -5.89 41.95
CA GLY A 491 -42.54 -5.27 43.21
C GLY A 491 -43.56 -4.15 43.02
N THR A 492 -44.51 -4.06 43.94
CA THR A 492 -45.47 -2.95 44.04
C THR A 492 -44.74 -1.65 44.38
N ARG A 493 -44.86 -0.64 43.51
CA ARG A 493 -44.59 0.75 43.86
C ARG A 493 -45.46 1.09 45.08
N GLY A 494 -44.86 1.67 46.13
CA GLY A 494 -45.57 2.09 47.33
C GLY A 494 -46.85 2.87 47.03
N THR A 495 -47.85 2.70 47.89
CA THR A 495 -49.28 3.02 47.77
C THR A 495 -49.67 4.50 47.65
N ALA A 496 -49.05 5.28 46.76
CA ALA A 496 -49.50 6.65 46.46
C ALA A 496 -49.72 6.86 44.96
N PRO A 497 -50.80 7.58 44.56
CA PRO A 497 -51.32 7.54 43.19
C PRO A 497 -50.40 8.30 42.24
N LEU A 498 -49.96 7.62 41.18
CA LEU A 498 -49.34 8.23 40.01
C LEU A 498 -50.22 7.91 38.80
N VAL A 499 -50.69 8.98 38.17
CA VAL A 499 -51.43 8.99 36.91
C VAL A 499 -50.52 8.51 35.78
N ASP A 500 -51.03 7.48 35.11
CA ASP A 500 -50.92 7.09 33.70
C ASP A 500 -49.70 7.48 32.86
N PHE A 501 -49.11 6.46 32.23
CA PHE A 501 -48.62 6.59 30.85
C PHE A 501 -49.12 5.38 30.06
N THR A 502 -50.13 5.64 29.24
CA THR A 502 -50.53 4.87 28.08
C THR A 502 -49.37 4.76 27.07
N LEU A 503 -49.24 3.54 26.53
CA LEU A 503 -48.41 3.02 25.41
C LEU A 503 -47.41 3.96 24.72
#